data_AF-A0AAE7D8I3-F1
#
_entry.id   AF-A0AAE7D8I3-F1
#
_cell.length_a   1.000
_cell.length_b   1.000
_cell.length_c   1.000
_cell.angle_alpha   90.00
_cell.angle_beta   90.00
_cell.angle_gamma   90.00
#
_symmetry.space_group_name_H-M   'P 1'
#
loop_
_entity.id
_entity.type
_entity.pdbx_description
1 polymer ?
#
loop_
_entity_poly.entity_id
_entity_poly.type
_entity_poly.pdbx_seq_one_letter_code
_entity_poly.pdbx_strand_id
1 'polypeptide(L)'
;MKKRYITAVLFAGMLAMDSCSVLNPNVTEPVFLENPNAAASWVTGLRRQLALTMNQVVVSTELVSDNYYNNRTLSSKVFDIPQIDYFDLDVNNLQIQVQRLREMSEYGLNKVLPADPAATAADSAEVYFSSAFAHMLSGELFVALPGSAGGPVLTPVEHLQKAVRQLDQAIALSKNAAETAAYTLLKARAHYALGDAANAAKFAAAAISNNGTLLRQVKYDGVNNVPNDMQTYLFSSTNNEFAPLPRLDFLDPKYFHTGLAANDQKPVTIVKAEESWLILAETQIAAGNLTEGRHSLQQLLQLVANRPAVMVDDKKETRNGGNRTDYPLKAVQVKFDANDAPRSNYVLDRQAGNIKVYTVSGTMVTGADLDAAITEDQLLYMLYRLRQEIFIAEGRRMTDLGIKFPVSQTEQLNNPNVKPEHLKAQIPSFIPLGRGMDDFTYDKTNGVVTMKFDMNAVLVKNKHAKEISPFIP
;
A
#
# COMPACT_ATOMS: atom_id res chain seq x y z
N MET A 1 -33.05 -12.59 61.68
CA MET A 1 -33.39 -12.80 60.25
C MET A 1 -32.61 -11.93 59.27
N LYS A 2 -32.26 -10.66 59.56
CA LYS A 2 -31.56 -9.77 58.59
C LYS A 2 -30.12 -10.14 58.17
N LYS A 3 -29.36 -10.90 58.98
CA LYS A 3 -27.96 -11.29 58.65
C LYS A 3 -27.83 -12.45 57.65
N ARG A 4 -28.86 -13.30 57.47
CA ARG A 4 -28.79 -14.47 56.57
C ARG A 4 -29.11 -14.14 55.10
N TYR A 5 -29.84 -13.05 54.84
CA TYR A 5 -30.16 -12.61 53.48
C TYR A 5 -29.01 -11.82 52.82
N ILE A 6 -28.18 -11.13 53.61
CA ILE A 6 -27.04 -10.37 53.08
C ILE A 6 -25.94 -11.32 52.57
N THR A 7 -25.72 -12.46 53.24
CA THR A 7 -24.72 -13.46 52.81
C THR A 7 -25.16 -14.23 51.55
N ALA A 8 -26.47 -14.46 51.38
CA ALA A 8 -27.01 -15.15 50.19
C ALA A 8 -26.97 -14.25 48.94
N VAL A 9 -27.18 -12.93 49.10
CA VAL A 9 -27.09 -11.96 47.98
C VAL A 9 -25.63 -11.70 47.57
N LEU A 10 -24.68 -11.75 48.51
CA LEU A 10 -23.24 -11.65 48.20
C LEU A 10 -22.68 -12.89 47.47
N PHE A 11 -23.16 -14.10 47.77
CA PHE A 11 -22.75 -15.32 47.06
C PHE A 11 -23.38 -15.44 45.66
N ALA A 12 -24.64 -15.00 45.49
CA ALA A 12 -25.28 -14.94 44.18
C ALA A 12 -24.70 -13.84 43.28
N GLY A 13 -24.23 -12.73 43.86
CA GLY A 13 -23.54 -11.66 43.14
C GLY A 13 -22.16 -12.06 42.60
N MET A 14 -21.40 -12.89 43.33
CA MET A 14 -20.09 -13.37 42.86
C MET A 14 -20.19 -14.42 41.74
N LEU A 15 -21.23 -15.28 41.75
CA LEU A 15 -21.49 -16.24 40.66
C LEU A 15 -22.04 -15.58 39.39
N ALA A 16 -22.64 -14.39 39.50
CA ALA A 16 -23.15 -13.62 38.35
C ALA A 16 -22.09 -12.70 37.71
N MET A 17 -20.91 -12.53 38.32
CA MET A 17 -19.79 -11.79 37.72
C MET A 17 -18.84 -12.65 36.89
N ASP A 18 -19.03 -13.98 36.89
CA ASP A 18 -18.25 -14.93 36.08
C ASP A 18 -18.97 -15.34 34.78
N SER A 19 -20.21 -14.88 34.57
CA SER A 19 -21.01 -15.25 33.38
C SER A 19 -20.66 -14.44 32.12
N CYS A 20 -19.69 -13.53 32.17
CA CYS A 20 -19.13 -12.86 30.98
C CYS A 20 -17.85 -13.52 30.44
N SER A 21 -17.35 -14.56 31.12
CA SER A 21 -16.18 -15.35 30.72
C SER A 21 -16.59 -16.79 30.41
N VAL A 22 -17.46 -17.00 29.42
CA VAL A 22 -17.55 -18.32 28.78
C VAL A 22 -16.29 -18.50 27.92
N LEU A 23 -15.16 -18.75 28.58
CA LEU A 23 -13.97 -19.29 27.93
C LEU A 23 -14.36 -20.70 27.48
N ASN A 24 -14.49 -20.90 26.18
CA ASN A 24 -14.61 -22.24 25.64
C ASN A 24 -13.37 -23.02 26.10
N PRO A 25 -13.50 -24.08 26.93
CA PRO A 25 -12.36 -24.78 27.49
C PRO A 25 -11.48 -25.44 26.41
N ASN A 26 -11.99 -25.58 25.18
CA ASN A 26 -11.28 -26.10 24.02
C ASN A 26 -10.61 -25.01 23.15
N VAL A 27 -10.76 -23.73 23.48
CA VAL A 27 -10.20 -22.58 22.72
C VAL A 27 -9.52 -21.63 23.71
N THR A 28 -8.49 -22.14 24.38
CA THR A 28 -7.64 -21.36 25.29
C THR A 28 -6.24 -21.21 24.68
N GLU A 29 -5.48 -20.20 25.11
CA GLU A 29 -4.08 -20.02 24.70
C GLU A 29 -3.23 -21.27 24.99
N PRO A 30 -3.27 -21.90 26.18
CA PRO A 30 -2.55 -23.15 26.44
C PRO A 30 -2.93 -24.26 25.47
N VAL A 31 -4.23 -24.46 25.23
CA VAL A 31 -4.73 -25.49 24.29
C VAL A 31 -4.22 -25.25 22.87
N PHE A 32 -4.15 -23.99 22.42
CA PHE A 32 -3.60 -23.67 21.10
C PHE A 32 -2.08 -23.94 21.03
N LEU A 33 -1.32 -23.52 22.04
CA LEU A 33 0.13 -23.67 22.08
C LEU A 33 0.58 -25.13 22.22
N GLU A 34 -0.25 -25.98 22.85
CA GLU A 34 -0.02 -27.41 23.01
C GLU A 34 -0.39 -28.23 21.75
N ASN A 35 -1.11 -27.64 20.79
CA ASN A 35 -1.49 -28.34 19.57
C ASN A 35 -0.28 -28.57 18.65
N PRO A 36 -0.18 -29.75 18.00
CA PRO A 36 0.85 -29.99 17.00
C PRO A 36 0.79 -28.98 15.85
N ASN A 37 1.95 -28.48 15.40
CA ASN A 37 2.09 -27.54 14.29
C ASN A 37 1.39 -26.19 14.51
N ALA A 38 1.35 -25.71 15.77
CA ALA A 38 0.84 -24.38 16.11
C ALA A 38 1.54 -23.26 15.31
N ALA A 39 2.84 -23.38 15.03
CA ALA A 39 3.61 -22.42 14.25
C ALA A 39 3.09 -22.31 12.80
N ALA A 40 2.90 -23.43 12.12
CA ALA A 40 2.40 -23.45 10.74
C ALA A 40 0.98 -22.88 10.63
N SER A 41 0.13 -23.19 11.61
CA SER A 41 -1.23 -22.63 11.71
C SER A 41 -1.20 -21.12 11.95
N TRP A 42 -0.31 -20.66 12.84
CA TRP A 42 -0.12 -19.24 13.11
C TRP A 42 0.38 -18.46 11.91
N VAL A 43 1.35 -19.01 11.16
CA VAL A 43 1.84 -18.46 9.90
C VAL A 43 0.71 -18.29 8.88
N THR A 44 -0.19 -19.26 8.78
CA THR A 44 -1.39 -19.14 7.94
C THR A 44 -2.30 -18.00 8.42
N GLY A 45 -2.47 -17.86 9.73
CA GLY A 45 -3.18 -16.73 10.34
C GLY A 45 -2.53 -15.37 10.06
N LEU A 46 -1.20 -15.28 10.09
CA LEU A 46 -0.44 -14.08 9.75
C LEU A 46 -0.62 -13.68 8.28
N ARG A 47 -0.59 -14.64 7.36
CA ARG A 47 -0.86 -14.38 5.93
C ARG A 47 -2.26 -13.86 5.69
N ARG A 48 -3.25 -14.42 6.39
CA ARG A 48 -4.63 -13.89 6.39
C ARG A 48 -4.67 -12.47 6.94
N GLN A 49 -4.02 -12.20 8.07
CA GLN A 49 -3.99 -10.85 8.65
C GLN A 49 -3.27 -9.86 7.74
N LEU A 50 -2.23 -10.28 7.03
CA LEU A 50 -1.56 -9.46 6.02
C LEU A 50 -2.51 -9.08 4.87
N ALA A 51 -3.36 -10.00 4.40
CA ALA A 51 -4.40 -9.70 3.41
C ALA A 51 -5.40 -8.65 3.90
N LEU A 52 -5.90 -8.80 5.13
CA LEU A 52 -6.80 -7.81 5.73
C LEU A 52 -6.12 -6.45 5.94
N THR A 53 -4.83 -6.47 6.28
CA THR A 53 -4.02 -5.25 6.41
C THR A 53 -3.87 -4.55 5.07
N MET A 54 -3.57 -5.30 4.01
CA MET A 54 -3.41 -4.73 2.68
C MET A 54 -4.72 -4.22 2.07
N ASN A 55 -5.87 -4.84 2.35
CA ASN A 55 -7.16 -4.27 1.97
C ASN A 55 -7.31 -2.84 2.49
N GLN A 56 -7.08 -2.66 3.80
CA GLN A 56 -7.22 -1.34 4.42
C GLN A 56 -6.14 -0.37 3.93
N VAL A 57 -4.88 -0.82 3.80
CA VAL A 57 -3.77 0.02 3.31
C VAL A 57 -4.03 0.50 1.89
N VAL A 58 -4.30 -0.40 0.94
CA VAL A 58 -4.45 -0.04 -0.47
C VAL A 58 -5.63 0.92 -0.64
N VAL A 59 -6.80 0.56 -0.11
CA VAL A 59 -7.99 1.40 -0.25
C VAL A 59 -7.78 2.80 0.35
N SER A 60 -7.31 2.89 1.59
CA SER A 60 -7.15 4.18 2.27
C SER A 60 -6.07 5.06 1.65
N THR A 61 -4.96 4.47 1.18
CA THR A 61 -3.86 5.24 0.60
C THR A 61 -4.12 5.66 -0.84
N GLU A 62 -4.86 4.87 -1.62
CA GLU A 62 -5.27 5.26 -2.98
C GLU A 62 -6.30 6.39 -2.93
N LEU A 63 -7.20 6.42 -1.94
CA LEU A 63 -8.14 7.52 -1.67
C LEU A 63 -7.48 8.87 -1.36
N VAL A 64 -6.29 8.85 -0.75
CA VAL A 64 -5.55 10.08 -0.40
C VAL A 64 -4.68 10.55 -1.57
N SER A 65 -4.56 9.75 -2.62
CA SER A 65 -3.58 9.94 -3.70
C SER A 65 -4.20 10.43 -5.00
N ASP A 66 -3.35 10.84 -5.95
CA ASP A 66 -3.74 11.24 -7.31
C ASP A 66 -3.85 10.08 -8.30
N ASN A 67 -4.22 8.88 -7.86
CA ASN A 67 -4.45 7.75 -8.75
C ASN A 67 -5.91 7.62 -9.15
N TYR A 68 -6.79 7.73 -8.16
CA TYR A 68 -8.22 7.53 -8.26
C TYR A 68 -8.92 8.70 -7.61
N TYR A 69 -9.98 9.21 -8.23
CA TYR A 69 -10.90 10.08 -7.51
C TYR A 69 -12.03 9.23 -6.92
N ASN A 70 -12.47 9.61 -5.73
CA ASN A 70 -13.58 8.96 -5.05
C ASN A 70 -14.90 9.39 -5.69
N ASN A 71 -15.42 8.54 -6.56
CA ASN A 71 -16.71 8.74 -7.20
C ASN A 71 -17.80 8.65 -6.14
N ARG A 72 -17.84 7.52 -5.45
CA ARG A 72 -18.81 7.21 -4.41
C ARG A 72 -18.20 6.14 -3.55
N THR A 73 -18.05 6.40 -2.26
CA THR A 73 -17.65 5.36 -1.32
C THR A 73 -18.47 5.42 -0.05
N LEU A 74 -18.45 4.29 0.67
CA LEU A 74 -18.76 4.20 2.10
C LEU A 74 -17.60 4.72 2.98
N SER A 75 -16.40 4.87 2.42
CA SER A 75 -15.21 5.47 3.05
C SER A 75 -15.22 7.01 3.03
N SER A 76 -14.29 7.62 3.76
CA SER A 76 -14.17 9.06 3.95
C SER A 76 -14.03 9.83 2.63
N LYS A 77 -14.95 10.78 2.38
CA LYS A 77 -14.97 11.64 1.18
C LYS A 77 -14.03 12.86 1.30
N VAL A 78 -13.36 13.00 2.44
CA VAL A 78 -12.47 14.14 2.71
C VAL A 78 -10.99 13.82 2.47
N PHE A 79 -10.65 12.54 2.23
CA PHE A 79 -9.30 12.14 1.86
C PHE A 79 -8.88 12.68 0.48
N ASP A 80 -9.81 12.80 -0.48
CA ASP A 80 -9.62 13.55 -1.73
C ASP A 80 -9.39 15.08 -1.52
N ILE A 81 -9.72 15.63 -0.35
CA ILE A 81 -9.55 17.07 0.01
C ILE A 81 -8.26 17.30 0.83
N PRO A 82 -7.35 16.32 0.80
CA PRO A 82 -6.38 16.01 1.85
C PRO A 82 -6.73 16.54 3.26
N GLN A 83 -7.94 16.26 3.75
CA GLN A 83 -8.27 16.53 5.15
C GLN A 83 -8.27 15.20 5.90
N ILE A 84 -7.24 14.98 6.72
CA ILE A 84 -7.01 13.73 7.45
C ILE A 84 -7.07 14.02 8.94
N ASP A 85 -8.25 13.83 9.52
CA ASP A 85 -8.50 14.03 10.93
C ASP A 85 -8.22 12.76 11.73
N TYR A 86 -7.58 12.89 12.90
CA TYR A 86 -7.21 11.75 13.75
C TYR A 86 -8.40 11.00 14.35
N PHE A 87 -9.59 11.62 14.37
CA PHE A 87 -10.84 11.00 14.79
C PHE A 87 -11.63 10.36 13.63
N ASP A 88 -11.09 10.39 12.40
CA ASP A 88 -11.69 9.68 11.28
C ASP A 88 -11.60 8.15 11.50
N LEU A 89 -12.71 7.47 11.20
CA LEU A 89 -12.83 6.03 11.36
C LEU A 89 -11.85 5.27 10.46
N ASP A 90 -11.58 5.77 9.25
CA ASP A 90 -10.66 5.13 8.31
C ASP A 90 -9.20 5.20 8.79
N VAL A 91 -8.80 6.31 9.42
CA VAL A 91 -7.48 6.42 10.09
C VAL A 91 -7.37 5.37 11.19
N ASN A 92 -8.41 5.22 12.01
CA ASN A 92 -8.44 4.24 13.08
C ASN A 92 -8.40 2.80 12.56
N ASN A 93 -9.19 2.48 11.54
CA ASN A 93 -9.24 1.14 10.95
C ASN A 93 -7.88 0.75 10.34
N LEU A 94 -7.25 1.66 9.59
CA LEU A 94 -5.92 1.46 9.04
C LEU A 94 -4.88 1.18 10.13
N GLN A 95 -4.85 2.03 11.15
CA GLN A 95 -3.92 1.84 12.25
C GLN A 95 -4.13 0.49 12.94
N ILE A 96 -5.37 0.11 13.26
CA ILE A 96 -5.68 -1.17 13.92
C ILE A 96 -5.19 -2.36 13.10
N GLN A 97 -5.36 -2.37 11.78
CA GLN A 97 -4.91 -3.51 10.97
C GLN A 97 -3.38 -3.65 10.97
N VAL A 98 -2.66 -2.53 10.85
CA VAL A 98 -1.18 -2.52 10.93
C VAL A 98 -0.71 -2.99 12.31
N GLN A 99 -1.35 -2.50 13.39
CA GLN A 99 -1.03 -2.92 14.75
C GLN A 99 -1.31 -4.40 14.99
N ARG A 100 -2.44 -4.93 14.51
CA ARG A 100 -2.78 -6.35 14.60
C ARG A 100 -1.74 -7.25 13.94
N LEU A 101 -1.28 -6.89 12.73
CA LEU A 101 -0.22 -7.65 12.06
C LEU A 101 1.08 -7.65 12.89
N ARG A 102 1.46 -6.50 13.45
CA ARG A 102 2.63 -6.38 14.34
C ARG A 102 2.48 -7.23 15.59
N GLU A 103 1.38 -7.09 16.33
CA GLU A 103 1.13 -7.80 17.59
C GLU A 103 1.03 -9.30 17.40
N MET A 104 0.39 -9.76 16.32
CA MET A 104 0.39 -11.17 15.95
C MET A 104 1.79 -11.69 15.65
N SER A 105 2.64 -10.87 15.04
CA SER A 105 4.03 -11.26 14.76
C SER A 105 4.86 -11.29 16.05
N GLU A 106 4.72 -10.31 16.93
CA GLU A 106 5.38 -10.28 18.25
C GLU A 106 4.98 -11.48 19.11
N TYR A 107 3.69 -11.80 19.15
CA TYR A 107 3.20 -12.98 19.85
C TYR A 107 3.72 -14.28 19.20
N GLY A 108 3.77 -14.33 17.87
CA GLY A 108 4.37 -15.43 17.12
C GLY A 108 5.82 -15.70 17.53
N LEU A 109 6.64 -14.64 17.59
CA LEU A 109 8.06 -14.72 17.97
C LEU A 109 8.25 -15.13 19.44
N ASN A 110 7.45 -14.57 20.34
CA ASN A 110 7.68 -14.71 21.78
C ASN A 110 6.96 -15.89 22.43
N LYS A 111 5.90 -16.42 21.80
CA LYS A 111 5.02 -17.44 22.40
C LYS A 111 4.82 -18.65 21.51
N VAL A 112 4.45 -18.46 20.23
CA VAL A 112 4.07 -19.58 19.36
C VAL A 112 5.30 -20.38 18.90
N LEU A 113 6.29 -19.72 18.29
CA LEU A 113 7.47 -20.41 17.77
C LEU A 113 8.25 -21.16 18.87
N PRO A 114 8.45 -20.61 20.08
CA PRO A 114 9.13 -21.34 21.15
C PRO A 114 8.33 -22.51 21.72
N ALA A 115 7.00 -22.49 21.62
CA ALA A 115 6.13 -23.54 22.15
C ALA A 115 5.99 -24.74 21.19
N ASP A 116 6.19 -24.53 19.89
CA ASP A 116 6.05 -25.58 18.87
C ASP A 116 7.40 -26.22 18.50
N PRO A 117 7.69 -27.46 18.94
CA PRO A 117 8.93 -28.14 18.59
C PRO A 117 9.05 -28.48 17.10
N ALA A 118 7.96 -28.42 16.33
CA ALA A 118 7.95 -28.63 14.89
C ALA A 118 8.17 -27.34 14.09
N ALA A 119 8.30 -26.17 14.75
CA ALA A 119 8.52 -24.90 14.09
C ALA A 119 9.78 -24.92 13.21
N THR A 120 9.64 -24.45 11.97
CA THR A 120 10.75 -24.42 11.00
C THR A 120 11.39 -23.05 10.90
N ALA A 121 12.58 -23.00 10.30
CA ALA A 121 13.24 -21.73 9.95
C ALA A 121 12.39 -20.89 8.97
N ALA A 122 11.61 -21.54 8.10
CA ALA A 122 10.72 -20.86 7.18
C ALA A 122 9.52 -20.21 7.91
N ASP A 123 8.97 -20.89 8.92
CA ASP A 123 7.91 -20.30 9.76
C ASP A 123 8.45 -19.06 10.48
N SER A 124 9.63 -19.18 11.08
CA SER A 124 10.29 -18.07 11.75
C SER A 124 10.56 -16.89 10.81
N ALA A 125 11.05 -17.17 9.59
CA ALA A 125 11.30 -16.14 8.58
C ALA A 125 10.02 -15.38 8.19
N GLU A 126 8.89 -16.08 8.05
CA GLU A 126 7.61 -15.45 7.71
C GLU A 126 7.05 -14.60 8.86
N VAL A 127 7.25 -15.01 10.12
CA VAL A 127 6.88 -14.20 11.29
C VAL A 127 7.73 -12.93 11.36
N TYR A 128 9.06 -13.03 11.14
CA TYR A 128 9.94 -11.87 11.07
C TYR A 128 9.59 -10.94 9.90
N PHE A 129 9.29 -11.50 8.73
CA PHE A 129 8.82 -10.73 7.58
C PHE A 129 7.54 -9.96 7.90
N SER A 130 6.55 -10.62 8.52
CA SER A 130 5.27 -9.99 8.88
C SER A 130 5.47 -8.84 9.87
N SER A 131 6.34 -9.03 10.86
CA SER A 131 6.72 -7.97 11.80
C SER A 131 7.41 -6.80 11.09
N ALA A 132 8.36 -7.11 10.20
CA ALA A 132 9.09 -6.10 9.44
C ALA A 132 8.15 -5.28 8.59
N PHE A 133 7.26 -5.94 7.85
CA PHE A 133 6.32 -5.29 6.96
C PHE A 133 5.34 -4.39 7.73
N ALA A 134 4.85 -4.81 8.89
CA ALA A 134 4.03 -3.95 9.76
C ALA A 134 4.78 -2.69 10.22
N HIS A 135 6.07 -2.82 10.58
CA HIS A 135 6.90 -1.66 10.91
C HIS A 135 7.23 -0.78 9.70
N MET A 136 7.40 -1.35 8.50
CA MET A 136 7.53 -0.55 7.28
C MET A 136 6.29 0.29 7.02
N LEU A 137 5.10 -0.33 7.04
CA LEU A 137 3.83 0.40 6.89
C LEU A 137 3.68 1.48 7.96
N SER A 138 4.10 1.20 9.20
CA SER A 138 4.09 2.19 10.28
C SER A 138 4.98 3.40 9.97
N GLY A 139 6.19 3.18 9.45
CA GLY A 139 7.12 4.27 9.14
C GLY A 139 6.78 5.04 7.86
N GLU A 140 6.19 4.36 6.88
CA GLU A 140 5.86 4.96 5.58
C GLU A 140 4.54 5.72 5.62
N LEU A 141 3.54 5.19 6.32
CA LEU A 141 2.17 5.72 6.24
C LEU A 141 1.79 6.65 7.38
N PHE A 142 2.50 6.63 8.52
CA PHE A 142 2.10 7.38 9.71
C PHE A 142 3.19 8.34 10.19
N VAL A 143 2.77 9.46 10.77
CA VAL A 143 3.69 10.44 11.39
C VAL A 143 4.41 9.85 12.60
N ALA A 144 3.78 8.91 13.29
CA ALA A 144 4.32 8.10 14.36
C ALA A 144 3.33 6.96 14.68
N LEU A 145 3.78 5.85 15.25
CA LEU A 145 2.90 4.82 15.83
C LEU A 145 3.56 4.17 17.06
N PRO A 146 2.77 3.56 17.97
CA PRO A 146 3.34 2.75 19.05
C PRO A 146 4.23 1.62 18.54
N GLY A 147 5.38 1.44 19.19
CA GLY A 147 6.31 0.35 18.91
C GLY A 147 5.84 -1.03 19.38
N SER A 148 4.88 -1.06 20.30
CA SER A 148 4.25 -2.23 20.92
C SER A 148 2.90 -1.81 21.52
N ALA A 149 2.05 -2.77 21.87
CA ALA A 149 0.75 -2.50 22.51
C ALA A 149 0.91 -1.62 23.77
N GLY A 150 0.23 -0.46 23.80
CA GLY A 150 0.30 0.52 24.90
C GLY A 150 1.69 1.11 25.17
N GLY A 151 2.68 0.82 24.32
CA GLY A 151 4.07 1.19 24.52
C GLY A 151 4.41 2.60 24.00
N PRO A 152 5.71 2.96 24.05
CA PRO A 152 6.19 4.22 23.51
C PRO A 152 5.83 4.40 22.03
N VAL A 153 5.45 5.63 21.67
CA VAL A 153 5.26 6.03 20.28
C VAL A 153 6.63 6.22 19.62
N LEU A 154 6.85 5.54 18.52
CA LEU A 154 8.06 5.57 17.72
C LEU A 154 7.89 6.48 16.49
N THR A 155 8.98 7.12 16.13
CA THR A 155 9.10 7.89 14.90
C THR A 155 9.14 6.96 13.67
N PRO A 156 8.88 7.51 12.47
CA PRO A 156 9.04 6.79 11.22
C PRO A 156 10.41 6.12 11.06
N VAL A 157 11.47 6.84 11.42
CA VAL A 157 12.86 6.36 11.34
C VAL A 157 13.08 5.16 12.24
N GLU A 158 12.59 5.20 13.49
CA GLU A 158 12.73 4.09 14.45
C GLU A 158 11.97 2.83 13.98
N HIS A 159 10.79 3.02 13.39
CA HIS A 159 10.04 1.93 12.76
C HIS A 159 10.78 1.31 11.57
N LEU A 160 11.30 2.12 10.65
CA LEU A 160 12.06 1.64 9.51
C LEU A 160 13.34 0.90 9.95
N GLN A 161 14.04 1.39 10.97
CA GLN A 161 15.19 0.69 11.55
C GLN A 161 14.81 -0.65 12.20
N LYS A 162 13.65 -0.75 12.85
CA LYS A 162 13.11 -2.04 13.34
C LYS A 162 12.82 -3.00 12.20
N ALA A 163 12.20 -2.51 11.12
CA ALA A 163 11.93 -3.30 9.94
C ALA A 163 13.22 -3.87 9.32
N VAL A 164 14.27 -3.05 9.16
CA VAL A 164 15.58 -3.52 8.66
C VAL A 164 16.13 -4.66 9.51
N ARG A 165 16.13 -4.52 10.84
CA ARG A 165 16.62 -5.57 11.75
C ARG A 165 15.83 -6.86 11.65
N GLN A 166 14.51 -6.78 11.46
CA GLN A 166 13.66 -7.96 11.33
C GLN A 166 13.83 -8.62 9.96
N LEU A 167 14.02 -7.84 8.89
CA LEU A 167 14.36 -8.38 7.57
C LEU A 167 15.73 -9.09 7.58
N ASP A 168 16.70 -8.61 8.36
CA ASP A 168 17.97 -9.32 8.55
C ASP A 168 17.76 -10.73 9.14
N GLN A 169 16.88 -10.84 10.13
CA GLN A 169 16.52 -12.16 10.70
C GLN A 169 15.80 -13.04 9.66
N ALA A 170 14.83 -12.49 8.94
CA ALA A 170 14.08 -13.21 7.92
C ALA A 170 15.00 -13.73 6.78
N ILE A 171 15.96 -12.90 6.34
CA ILE A 171 16.96 -13.26 5.32
C ILE A 171 17.88 -14.36 5.82
N ALA A 172 18.36 -14.28 7.08
CA ALA A 172 19.25 -15.28 7.64
C ALA A 172 18.60 -16.67 7.79
N LEU A 173 17.28 -16.70 7.98
CA LEU A 173 16.50 -17.92 8.19
C LEU A 173 15.93 -18.50 6.88
N SER A 174 15.65 -17.66 5.88
CA SER A 174 15.06 -18.08 4.62
C SER A 174 16.04 -18.85 3.74
N LYS A 175 15.60 -20.02 3.28
CA LYS A 175 16.28 -20.82 2.24
C LYS A 175 15.64 -20.69 0.86
N ASN A 176 14.54 -19.96 0.74
CA ASN A 176 13.85 -19.75 -0.52
C ASN A 176 14.42 -18.49 -1.20
N ALA A 177 15.00 -18.65 -2.39
CA ALA A 177 15.64 -17.56 -3.12
C ALA A 177 14.68 -16.41 -3.46
N ALA A 178 13.42 -16.69 -3.78
CA ALA A 178 12.42 -15.67 -4.08
C ALA A 178 12.03 -14.87 -2.83
N GLU A 179 11.87 -15.55 -1.70
CA GLU A 179 11.58 -14.93 -0.40
C GLU A 179 12.77 -14.07 0.05
N THR A 180 13.98 -14.59 -0.05
CA THR A 180 15.21 -13.86 0.29
C THR A 180 15.39 -12.62 -0.60
N ALA A 181 15.09 -12.72 -1.91
CA ALA A 181 15.09 -11.57 -2.80
C ALA A 181 14.01 -10.54 -2.42
N ALA A 182 12.81 -10.98 -2.04
CA ALA A 182 11.74 -10.10 -1.56
C ALA A 182 12.13 -9.35 -0.28
N TYR A 183 12.70 -10.04 0.70
CA TYR A 183 13.14 -9.42 1.95
C TYR A 183 14.31 -8.45 1.70
N THR A 184 15.21 -8.80 0.77
CA THR A 184 16.32 -7.93 0.36
C THR A 184 15.81 -6.63 -0.30
N LEU A 185 14.81 -6.72 -1.18
CA LEU A 185 14.19 -5.53 -1.77
C LEU A 185 13.46 -4.69 -0.72
N LEU A 186 12.76 -5.30 0.24
CA LEU A 186 12.15 -4.55 1.34
C LEU A 186 13.18 -3.81 2.19
N LYS A 187 14.39 -4.36 2.37
CA LYS A 187 15.50 -3.62 2.98
C LYS A 187 15.90 -2.42 2.14
N ALA A 188 16.01 -2.58 0.82
CA ALA A 188 16.29 -1.46 -0.09
C ALA A 188 15.24 -0.34 0.05
N ARG A 189 13.95 -0.70 0.09
CA ARG A 189 12.82 0.23 0.33
C ARG A 189 12.90 0.92 1.68
N ALA A 190 13.24 0.19 2.75
CA ALA A 190 13.43 0.80 4.07
C ALA A 190 14.61 1.79 4.08
N HIS A 191 15.75 1.44 3.46
CA HIS A 191 16.88 2.37 3.32
C HIS A 191 16.56 3.57 2.41
N TYR A 192 15.75 3.36 1.37
CA TYR A 192 15.22 4.44 0.54
C TYR A 192 14.43 5.44 1.40
N ALA A 193 13.48 4.97 2.20
CA ALA A 193 12.70 5.82 3.10
C ALA A 193 13.54 6.48 4.22
N LEU A 194 14.71 5.91 4.55
CA LEU A 194 15.66 6.49 5.50
C LEU A 194 16.63 7.52 4.88
N GLY A 195 16.60 7.71 3.55
CA GLY A 195 17.56 8.58 2.85
C GLY A 195 18.97 7.99 2.69
N ASP A 196 19.14 6.68 2.94
CA ASP A 196 20.43 6.00 2.85
C ASP A 196 20.63 5.45 1.42
N ALA A 197 21.08 6.34 0.53
CA ALA A 197 21.27 6.02 -0.89
C ALA A 197 22.24 4.84 -1.12
N ALA A 198 23.29 4.74 -0.32
CA ALA A 198 24.31 3.71 -0.46
C ALA A 198 23.76 2.31 -0.18
N ASN A 199 23.06 2.13 0.94
CA ASN A 199 22.45 0.84 1.26
C ASN A 199 21.21 0.56 0.40
N ALA A 200 20.43 1.59 0.04
CA ALA A 200 19.31 1.43 -0.87
C ALA A 200 19.75 0.88 -2.24
N ALA A 201 20.78 1.49 -2.86
CA ALA A 201 21.33 1.02 -4.13
C ALA A 201 21.91 -0.41 -4.01
N LYS A 202 22.69 -0.67 -2.94
CA LYS A 202 23.29 -1.99 -2.69
C LYS A 202 22.25 -3.10 -2.63
N PHE A 203 21.20 -2.93 -1.83
CA PHE A 203 20.19 -3.95 -1.66
C PHE A 203 19.24 -4.05 -2.86
N ALA A 204 18.96 -2.94 -3.56
CA ALA A 204 18.21 -2.96 -4.81
C ALA A 204 18.94 -3.77 -5.89
N ALA A 205 20.23 -3.51 -6.09
CA ALA A 205 21.07 -4.26 -7.03
C ALA A 205 21.15 -5.75 -6.64
N ALA A 206 21.32 -6.06 -5.35
CA ALA A 206 21.32 -7.44 -4.88
C ALA A 206 19.97 -8.15 -5.14
N ALA A 207 18.84 -7.48 -4.94
CA ALA A 207 17.53 -8.04 -5.23
C ALA A 207 17.33 -8.31 -6.73
N ILE A 208 17.79 -7.41 -7.61
CA ILE A 208 17.78 -7.59 -9.07
C ILE A 208 18.60 -8.84 -9.45
N SER A 209 19.83 -8.95 -8.94
CA SER A 209 20.70 -10.09 -9.24
C SER A 209 20.13 -11.42 -8.71
N ASN A 210 19.48 -11.41 -7.56
CA ASN A 210 18.88 -12.61 -6.97
C ASN A 210 17.61 -13.05 -7.70
N ASN A 211 16.78 -12.11 -8.15
CA ASN A 211 15.55 -12.40 -8.91
C ASN A 211 15.08 -11.18 -9.72
N GLY A 212 15.49 -11.11 -11.00
CA GLY A 212 15.13 -10.00 -11.88
C GLY A 212 13.65 -9.90 -12.27
N THR A 213 12.84 -10.93 -12.02
CA THR A 213 11.38 -10.93 -12.27
C THR A 213 10.56 -11.04 -10.99
N LEU A 214 11.19 -10.76 -9.84
CA LEU A 214 10.63 -10.86 -8.49
C LEU A 214 9.20 -10.35 -8.42
N LEU A 215 8.36 -11.16 -7.79
CA LEU A 215 6.96 -10.86 -7.54
C LEU A 215 6.51 -11.59 -6.27
N ARG A 216 6.24 -10.81 -5.21
CA ARG A 216 5.58 -11.28 -3.98
C ARG A 216 4.23 -10.59 -3.88
N GLN A 217 3.20 -11.39 -3.70
CA GLN A 217 1.83 -10.89 -3.63
C GLN A 217 1.09 -11.48 -2.44
N VAL A 218 0.15 -10.71 -1.95
CA VAL A 218 -0.79 -11.13 -0.93
C VAL A 218 -2.01 -11.71 -1.63
N LYS A 219 -2.37 -12.93 -1.24
CA LYS A 219 -3.48 -13.67 -1.81
C LYS A 219 -4.73 -13.48 -0.96
N TYR A 220 -5.87 -13.57 -1.63
CA TYR A 220 -7.19 -13.40 -1.05
C TYR A 220 -8.01 -14.68 -1.23
N ASP A 221 -8.99 -14.86 -0.36
CA ASP A 221 -9.89 -15.99 -0.34
C ASP A 221 -11.32 -15.50 -0.13
N GLY A 222 -11.96 -15.12 -1.24
CA GLY A 222 -13.31 -14.56 -1.22
C GLY A 222 -14.35 -15.57 -0.73
N VAL A 223 -14.11 -16.88 -0.89
CA VAL A 223 -15.01 -17.94 -0.40
C VAL A 223 -15.01 -17.98 1.13
N ASN A 224 -13.84 -17.80 1.75
CA ASN A 224 -13.69 -17.79 3.21
C ASN A 224 -13.68 -16.37 3.81
N ASN A 225 -14.38 -15.43 3.15
CA ASN A 225 -14.60 -14.06 3.62
C ASN A 225 -13.32 -13.24 3.85
N VAL A 226 -12.35 -13.39 2.93
CA VAL A 226 -11.16 -12.53 2.80
C VAL A 226 -11.12 -12.01 1.36
N PRO A 227 -12.08 -11.17 0.92
CA PRO A 227 -12.10 -10.61 -0.42
C PRO A 227 -11.00 -9.56 -0.61
N ASN A 228 -10.63 -9.27 -1.85
CA ASN A 228 -9.88 -8.09 -2.23
C ASN A 228 -10.87 -6.92 -2.38
N ASP A 229 -10.81 -5.97 -1.45
CA ASP A 229 -11.75 -4.84 -1.44
C ASP A 229 -11.52 -3.90 -2.64
N MET A 230 -10.27 -3.72 -3.05
CA MET A 230 -9.93 -2.90 -4.21
C MET A 230 -10.49 -3.50 -5.51
N GLN A 231 -10.53 -4.83 -5.65
CA GLN A 231 -11.22 -5.48 -6.77
C GLN A 231 -12.71 -5.13 -6.80
N THR A 232 -13.33 -5.05 -5.63
CA THR A 232 -14.74 -4.66 -5.54
C THR A 232 -14.93 -3.22 -6.01
N TYR A 233 -14.04 -2.31 -5.61
CA TYR A 233 -14.16 -0.90 -5.93
C TYR A 233 -13.85 -0.56 -7.39
N LEU A 234 -12.96 -1.34 -8.02
CA LEU A 234 -12.54 -1.13 -9.41
C LEU A 234 -13.36 -1.90 -10.45
N PHE A 235 -14.02 -3.00 -10.07
CA PHE A 235 -14.62 -3.89 -11.08
C PHE A 235 -15.94 -4.55 -10.67
N SER A 236 -16.08 -5.00 -9.42
CA SER A 236 -17.29 -5.76 -9.03
C SER A 236 -18.49 -4.89 -8.65
N SER A 237 -18.27 -3.68 -8.12
CA SER A 237 -19.35 -2.78 -7.71
C SER A 237 -20.05 -2.20 -8.92
N THR A 238 -21.39 -2.24 -8.91
CA THR A 238 -22.22 -1.55 -9.92
C THR A 238 -22.31 -0.05 -9.67
N ASN A 239 -21.76 0.45 -8.57
CA ASN A 239 -21.80 1.87 -8.21
C ASN A 239 -20.54 2.62 -8.63
N ASN A 240 -19.58 1.99 -9.32
CA ASN A 240 -18.32 2.58 -9.80
C ASN A 240 -17.62 3.42 -8.71
N GLU A 241 -17.19 2.75 -7.64
CA GLU A 241 -16.78 3.43 -6.40
C GLU A 241 -15.59 4.36 -6.64
N PHE A 242 -14.57 3.85 -7.36
CA PHE A 242 -13.41 4.60 -7.80
C PHE A 242 -13.41 4.75 -9.32
N ALA A 243 -12.88 5.86 -9.78
CA ALA A 243 -12.49 6.01 -11.17
C ALA A 243 -11.07 6.57 -11.24
N PRO A 244 -10.22 6.01 -12.11
CA PRO A 244 -8.84 6.49 -12.24
C PRO A 244 -8.85 7.90 -12.79
N LEU A 245 -7.74 8.62 -12.63
CA LEU A 245 -7.55 9.82 -13.43
C LEU A 245 -7.55 9.48 -14.93
N PRO A 246 -8.03 10.37 -15.82
CA PRO A 246 -7.99 10.15 -17.27
C PRO A 246 -6.59 9.79 -17.82
N ARG A 247 -5.51 10.28 -17.18
CA ARG A 247 -4.11 9.93 -17.51
C ARG A 247 -3.66 8.53 -17.04
N LEU A 248 -4.48 7.83 -16.27
CA LEU A 248 -4.21 6.49 -15.73
C LEU A 248 -5.27 5.46 -16.17
N ASP A 249 -6.30 5.88 -16.90
CA ASP A 249 -7.44 5.03 -17.28
C ASP A 249 -7.06 3.77 -18.05
N PHE A 250 -5.97 3.80 -18.82
CA PHE A 250 -5.42 2.65 -19.55
C PHE A 250 -4.87 1.54 -18.64
N LEU A 251 -4.62 1.84 -17.37
CA LEU A 251 -4.13 0.87 -16.37
C LEU A 251 -5.27 0.21 -15.60
N ASP A 252 -6.49 0.69 -15.76
CA ASP A 252 -7.64 0.31 -14.97
C ASP A 252 -8.65 -0.51 -15.79
N PRO A 253 -9.18 -1.62 -15.24
CA PRO A 253 -8.99 -2.11 -13.88
C PRO A 253 -7.67 -2.88 -13.71
N LYS A 254 -7.03 -2.74 -12.55
CA LYS A 254 -5.90 -3.62 -12.16
C LYS A 254 -6.36 -4.95 -11.59
N TYR A 255 -7.49 -4.93 -10.89
CA TYR A 255 -8.11 -6.09 -10.26
C TYR A 255 -9.50 -6.32 -10.88
N PHE A 256 -9.77 -7.53 -11.36
CA PHE A 256 -10.97 -7.88 -12.10
C PHE A 256 -11.38 -9.32 -11.80
N HIS A 257 -12.53 -9.78 -12.28
CA HIS A 257 -12.87 -11.21 -12.28
C HIS A 257 -13.53 -11.64 -13.59
N THR A 258 -13.27 -12.86 -14.06
CA THR A 258 -13.93 -13.40 -15.26
C THR A 258 -15.07 -14.38 -14.94
N GLY A 259 -15.23 -14.74 -13.66
CA GLY A 259 -16.29 -15.59 -13.15
C GLY A 259 -16.98 -15.00 -11.94
N LEU A 260 -17.33 -15.84 -10.97
CA LEU A 260 -17.83 -15.38 -9.66
C LEU A 260 -16.71 -14.64 -8.91
N ALA A 261 -16.99 -13.41 -8.48
CA ALA A 261 -16.01 -12.56 -7.80
C ALA A 261 -15.35 -13.29 -6.61
N ALA A 262 -16.14 -13.98 -5.77
CA ALA A 262 -15.62 -14.70 -4.60
C ALA A 262 -14.57 -15.78 -4.94
N ASN A 263 -14.65 -16.38 -6.13
CA ASN A 263 -13.76 -17.45 -6.58
C ASN A 263 -12.55 -16.93 -7.38
N ASP A 264 -12.58 -15.68 -7.82
CA ASP A 264 -11.54 -15.07 -8.64
C ASP A 264 -11.11 -13.74 -8.03
N GLN A 265 -10.32 -13.85 -6.95
CA GLN A 265 -9.76 -12.72 -6.24
C GLN A 265 -8.32 -12.48 -6.70
N LYS A 266 -8.07 -11.35 -7.36
CA LYS A 266 -6.72 -11.01 -7.82
C LYS A 266 -5.84 -10.63 -6.63
N PRO A 267 -4.59 -11.10 -6.58
CA PRO A 267 -3.69 -10.81 -5.48
C PRO A 267 -3.15 -9.37 -5.56
N VAL A 268 -2.86 -8.78 -4.41
CA VAL A 268 -2.22 -7.45 -4.32
C VAL A 268 -0.71 -7.62 -4.26
N THR A 269 0.01 -6.95 -5.14
CA THR A 269 1.47 -6.98 -5.15
C THR A 269 2.04 -6.11 -4.03
N ILE A 270 2.93 -6.67 -3.22
CA ILE A 270 3.57 -5.96 -2.09
C ILE A 270 5.08 -5.79 -2.27
N VAL A 271 5.71 -6.63 -3.11
CA VAL A 271 7.13 -6.53 -3.48
C VAL A 271 7.29 -6.98 -4.93
N LYS A 272 7.93 -6.15 -5.77
CA LYS A 272 8.21 -6.50 -7.17
C LYS A 272 9.49 -5.86 -7.69
N ALA A 273 10.17 -6.54 -8.61
CA ALA A 273 11.49 -6.13 -9.12
C ALA A 273 11.54 -4.70 -9.70
N GLU A 274 10.41 -4.18 -10.16
CA GLU A 274 10.28 -2.80 -10.65
C GLU A 274 10.73 -1.77 -9.60
N GLU A 275 10.46 -2.02 -8.31
CA GLU A 275 10.88 -1.13 -7.22
C GLU A 275 12.41 -1.06 -7.09
N SER A 276 13.12 -2.17 -7.30
CA SER A 276 14.58 -2.18 -7.25
C SER A 276 15.18 -1.26 -8.30
N TRP A 277 14.66 -1.32 -9.53
CA TRP A 277 15.14 -0.47 -10.62
C TRP A 277 14.83 1.00 -10.39
N LEU A 278 13.65 1.32 -9.83
CA LEU A 278 13.28 2.69 -9.49
C LEU A 278 14.17 3.26 -8.37
N ILE A 279 14.44 2.49 -7.32
CA ILE A 279 15.37 2.88 -6.26
C ILE A 279 16.77 3.11 -6.84
N LEU A 280 17.28 2.16 -7.63
CA LEU A 280 18.60 2.26 -8.24
C LEU A 280 18.71 3.48 -9.16
N ALA A 281 17.73 3.70 -10.04
CA ALA A 281 17.69 4.86 -10.91
C ALA A 281 17.68 6.18 -10.13
N GLU A 282 16.88 6.28 -9.06
CA GLU A 282 16.81 7.50 -8.25
C GLU A 282 18.13 7.79 -7.54
N THR A 283 18.81 6.76 -7.01
CA THR A 283 20.16 6.94 -6.42
C THR A 283 21.18 7.43 -7.44
N GLN A 284 21.11 6.94 -8.68
CA GLN A 284 22.02 7.35 -9.77
C GLN A 284 21.71 8.77 -10.24
N ILE A 285 20.43 9.12 -10.42
CA ILE A 285 20.00 10.45 -10.82
C ILE A 285 20.39 11.48 -9.76
N ALA A 286 20.11 11.22 -8.48
CA ALA A 286 20.48 12.12 -7.37
C ALA A 286 22.00 12.30 -7.22
N ALA A 287 22.81 11.31 -7.64
CA ALA A 287 24.26 11.41 -7.69
C ALA A 287 24.81 12.13 -8.95
N GLY A 288 23.94 12.65 -9.82
CA GLY A 288 24.34 13.27 -11.10
C GLY A 288 24.73 12.29 -12.20
N ASN A 289 24.58 10.98 -11.98
CA ASN A 289 24.92 9.92 -12.94
C ASN A 289 23.73 9.67 -13.89
N LEU A 290 23.35 10.69 -14.65
CA LEU A 290 22.13 10.70 -15.47
C LEU A 290 22.09 9.58 -16.53
N THR A 291 23.25 9.24 -17.12
CA THR A 291 23.35 8.15 -18.10
C THR A 291 23.01 6.79 -17.48
N GLU A 292 23.57 6.50 -16.30
CA GLU A 292 23.29 5.24 -15.58
C GLU A 292 21.84 5.22 -15.08
N GLY A 293 21.34 6.34 -14.56
CA GLY A 293 19.94 6.49 -14.16
C GLY A 293 18.98 6.18 -15.32
N ARG A 294 19.22 6.77 -16.50
CA ARG A 294 18.44 6.49 -17.72
C ARG A 294 18.53 5.02 -18.10
N HIS A 295 19.73 4.43 -18.06
CA HIS A 295 19.91 3.02 -18.40
C HIS A 295 19.10 2.10 -17.47
N SER A 296 19.12 2.35 -16.15
CA SER A 296 18.29 1.62 -15.18
C SER A 296 16.79 1.73 -15.49
N LEU A 297 16.31 2.91 -15.87
CA LEU A 297 14.91 3.09 -16.28
C LEU A 297 14.59 2.37 -17.61
N GLN A 298 15.53 2.28 -18.54
CA GLN A 298 15.35 1.48 -19.76
C GLN A 298 15.27 -0.03 -19.45
N GLN A 299 16.09 -0.53 -18.52
CA GLN A 299 15.99 -1.92 -18.04
C GLN A 299 14.65 -2.20 -17.37
N LEU A 300 14.15 -1.23 -16.60
CA LEU A 300 12.80 -1.29 -16.02
C LEU A 300 11.72 -1.42 -17.10
N LEU A 301 11.78 -0.63 -18.19
CA LEU A 301 10.81 -0.74 -19.28
C LEU A 301 10.81 -2.14 -19.93
N GLN A 302 11.98 -2.76 -20.06
CA GLN A 302 12.07 -4.14 -20.57
C GLN A 302 11.38 -5.13 -19.62
N LEU A 303 11.58 -4.99 -18.30
CA LEU A 303 10.87 -5.80 -17.30
C LEU A 303 9.36 -5.60 -17.38
N VAL A 304 8.88 -4.36 -17.46
CA VAL A 304 7.44 -4.04 -17.54
C VAL A 304 6.83 -4.62 -18.82
N ALA A 305 7.52 -4.50 -19.96
CA ALA A 305 7.06 -5.08 -21.23
C ALA A 305 6.92 -6.61 -21.19
N ASN A 306 7.70 -7.27 -20.33
CA ASN A 306 7.66 -8.72 -20.13
C ASN A 306 6.61 -9.17 -19.10
N ARG A 307 5.92 -8.25 -18.40
CA ARG A 307 4.83 -8.60 -17.47
C ARG A 307 3.58 -9.03 -18.24
N PRO A 308 2.84 -10.04 -17.75
CA PRO A 308 1.64 -10.53 -18.42
C PRO A 308 0.51 -9.49 -18.40
N ALA A 309 -0.18 -9.39 -19.53
CA ALA A 309 -1.43 -8.66 -19.69
C ALA A 309 -2.53 -9.60 -20.19
N VAL A 310 -3.77 -9.26 -19.89
CA VAL A 310 -4.94 -10.05 -20.28
C VAL A 310 -5.98 -9.17 -20.95
N MET A 311 -6.84 -9.78 -21.77
CA MET A 311 -7.97 -9.07 -22.40
C MET A 311 -9.24 -9.32 -21.59
N VAL A 312 -9.90 -8.26 -21.13
CA VAL A 312 -11.07 -8.32 -20.23
C VAL A 312 -12.25 -7.58 -20.86
N ASP A 313 -13.46 -8.15 -20.75
CA ASP A 313 -14.70 -7.44 -21.09
C ASP A 313 -15.07 -6.51 -19.93
N ASP A 314 -14.88 -5.21 -20.14
CA ASP A 314 -15.14 -4.15 -19.16
C ASP A 314 -16.24 -3.18 -19.64
N LYS A 315 -17.12 -3.63 -20.56
CA LYS A 315 -18.14 -2.76 -21.17
C LYS A 315 -19.21 -2.23 -20.20
N LYS A 316 -19.25 -2.75 -18.98
CA LYS A 316 -20.23 -2.31 -17.96
C LYS A 316 -19.74 -1.12 -17.15
N GLU A 317 -18.45 -0.80 -17.21
CA GLU A 317 -17.88 0.34 -16.51
C GLU A 317 -18.36 1.65 -17.18
N THR A 318 -18.96 2.52 -16.37
CA THR A 318 -19.58 3.77 -16.80
C THR A 318 -19.01 5.00 -16.09
N ARG A 319 -18.07 4.82 -15.15
CA ARG A 319 -17.30 5.85 -14.41
C ARG A 319 -18.15 6.94 -13.78
N ASN A 320 -19.44 6.65 -13.56
CA ASN A 320 -20.50 7.59 -13.19
C ASN A 320 -21.01 7.37 -11.76
N GLY A 321 -20.19 6.78 -10.90
CA GLY A 321 -20.58 6.45 -9.53
C GLY A 321 -20.89 7.67 -8.67
N GLY A 322 -20.31 8.82 -9.03
CA GLY A 322 -20.23 10.00 -8.19
C GLY A 322 -20.77 11.30 -8.76
N ASN A 323 -20.23 12.40 -8.24
CA ASN A 323 -20.61 13.76 -8.63
C ASN A 323 -19.99 14.20 -9.97
N ARG A 324 -19.03 13.44 -10.51
CA ARG A 324 -18.40 13.73 -11.81
C ARG A 324 -19.18 13.04 -12.93
N THR A 325 -19.94 13.82 -13.68
CA THR A 325 -20.69 13.34 -14.87
C THR A 325 -19.94 13.62 -16.18
N ASP A 326 -18.74 14.16 -16.09
CA ASP A 326 -17.93 14.65 -17.19
C ASP A 326 -16.72 13.75 -17.52
N TYR A 327 -16.63 12.56 -16.91
CA TYR A 327 -15.58 11.60 -17.24
C TYR A 327 -15.72 11.10 -18.70
N PRO A 328 -14.62 11.04 -19.47
CA PRO A 328 -14.66 10.54 -20.86
C PRO A 328 -14.82 9.01 -20.90
N LEU A 329 -15.84 8.51 -21.61
CA LEU A 329 -16.08 7.07 -21.80
C LEU A 329 -15.64 6.53 -23.17
N LYS A 330 -15.10 7.40 -24.01
CA LYS A 330 -14.57 7.08 -25.33
C LYS A 330 -13.12 7.54 -25.40
N ALA A 331 -12.38 7.00 -26.36
CA ALA A 331 -11.03 7.45 -26.64
C ALA A 331 -11.00 8.96 -26.90
N VAL A 332 -10.21 9.66 -26.09
CA VAL A 332 -9.97 11.11 -26.15
C VAL A 332 -8.48 11.37 -25.95
N GLN A 333 -8.04 12.57 -26.28
CA GLN A 333 -6.69 13.00 -25.95
C GLN A 333 -6.63 13.52 -24.52
N VAL A 334 -5.47 13.36 -23.87
CA VAL A 334 -5.22 13.79 -22.50
C VAL A 334 -4.02 14.74 -22.47
N LYS A 335 -4.16 15.84 -21.74
CA LYS A 335 -3.05 16.71 -21.33
C LYS A 335 -2.84 16.56 -19.83
N PHE A 336 -1.59 16.43 -19.40
CA PHE A 336 -1.28 16.27 -17.96
C PHE A 336 -1.30 17.58 -17.19
N ASP A 337 -1.28 18.72 -17.87
CA ASP A 337 -1.67 20.02 -17.34
C ASP A 337 -2.15 20.93 -18.50
N ALA A 338 -2.47 22.19 -18.21
CA ALA A 338 -2.95 23.13 -19.23
C ALA A 338 -1.93 23.43 -20.35
N ASN A 339 -0.63 23.30 -20.06
CA ASN A 339 0.48 23.62 -20.97
C ASN A 339 1.00 22.38 -21.72
N ASP A 340 0.66 21.17 -21.28
CA ASP A 340 1.08 19.92 -21.93
C ASP A 340 0.45 19.76 -23.33
N ALA A 341 1.15 18.99 -24.16
CA ALA A 341 0.65 18.62 -25.48
C ALA A 341 -0.40 17.50 -25.34
N PRO A 342 -1.45 17.46 -26.19
CA PRO A 342 -2.42 16.37 -26.17
C PRO A 342 -1.77 15.02 -26.50
N ARG A 343 -2.07 13.99 -25.72
CA ARG A 343 -1.55 12.62 -25.88
C ARG A 343 -2.70 11.63 -26.04
N SER A 344 -2.53 10.62 -26.88
CA SER A 344 -3.56 9.60 -27.12
C SER A 344 -3.36 8.34 -26.28
N ASN A 345 -4.36 7.46 -26.29
CA ASN A 345 -4.35 6.10 -25.71
C ASN A 345 -4.39 6.00 -24.18
N TYR A 346 -4.57 7.12 -23.47
CA TYR A 346 -4.72 7.11 -22.02
C TYR A 346 -6.14 6.75 -21.57
N VAL A 347 -7.16 7.24 -22.28
CA VAL A 347 -8.56 6.90 -22.03
C VAL A 347 -9.01 5.83 -23.01
N LEU A 348 -9.56 4.72 -22.49
CA LEU A 348 -10.00 3.58 -23.29
C LEU A 348 -11.46 3.72 -23.71
N ASP A 349 -11.79 3.27 -24.93
CA ASP A 349 -13.16 2.99 -25.33
C ASP A 349 -13.55 1.57 -24.92
N ARG A 350 -14.18 1.43 -23.76
CA ARG A 350 -14.61 0.13 -23.19
C ARG A 350 -15.80 -0.49 -23.92
N GLN A 351 -16.47 0.26 -24.80
CA GLN A 351 -17.56 -0.25 -25.63
C GLN A 351 -17.06 -0.85 -26.95
N ALA A 352 -15.81 -0.56 -27.34
CA ALA A 352 -15.21 -1.04 -28.58
C ALA A 352 -14.81 -2.53 -28.54
N GLY A 353 -14.80 -3.15 -27.35
CA GLY A 353 -14.47 -4.56 -27.16
C GLY A 353 -13.69 -4.80 -25.87
N ASN A 354 -13.02 -5.96 -25.79
CA ASN A 354 -12.18 -6.25 -24.65
C ASN A 354 -11.01 -5.26 -24.56
N ILE A 355 -10.68 -4.86 -23.34
CA ILE A 355 -9.54 -3.98 -23.05
C ILE A 355 -8.35 -4.77 -22.53
N LYS A 356 -7.15 -4.22 -22.74
CA LYS A 356 -5.91 -4.79 -22.20
C LYS A 356 -5.73 -4.37 -20.75
N VAL A 357 -5.66 -5.34 -19.84
CA VAL A 357 -5.46 -5.16 -18.41
C VAL A 357 -4.06 -5.63 -17.99
N TYR A 358 -3.34 -4.77 -17.27
CA TYR A 358 -2.01 -5.05 -16.74
C TYR A 358 -2.09 -5.64 -15.34
N THR A 359 -1.72 -6.92 -15.20
CA THR A 359 -1.92 -7.65 -13.93
C THR A 359 -0.83 -7.40 -12.88
N VAL A 360 0.31 -6.83 -13.28
CA VAL A 360 1.45 -6.53 -12.39
C VAL A 360 1.89 -5.08 -12.56
N SER A 361 2.30 -4.72 -13.78
CA SER A 361 2.82 -3.39 -14.10
C SER A 361 2.47 -3.05 -15.55
N GLY A 362 2.15 -1.79 -15.81
CA GLY A 362 1.96 -1.21 -17.13
C GLY A 362 2.48 0.22 -17.13
N THR A 363 2.84 0.73 -18.30
CA THR A 363 3.24 2.14 -18.45
C THR A 363 3.07 2.61 -19.89
N MET A 364 2.85 3.92 -20.03
CA MET A 364 2.87 4.64 -21.30
C MET A 364 4.18 5.42 -21.50
N VAL A 365 5.16 5.27 -20.59
CA VAL A 365 6.52 5.80 -20.77
C VAL A 365 7.27 4.91 -21.76
N THR A 366 7.93 5.52 -22.73
CA THR A 366 8.67 4.85 -23.79
C THR A 366 10.17 5.06 -23.65
N GLY A 367 10.97 4.24 -24.35
CA GLY A 367 12.41 4.45 -24.43
C GLY A 367 12.75 5.83 -25.02
N ALA A 368 11.98 6.31 -25.99
CA ALA A 368 12.17 7.63 -26.58
C ALA A 368 11.93 8.77 -25.58
N ASP A 369 10.96 8.62 -24.66
CA ASP A 369 10.74 9.59 -23.58
C ASP A 369 11.98 9.65 -22.65
N LEU A 370 12.57 8.49 -22.33
CA LEU A 370 13.78 8.40 -21.50
C LEU A 370 15.02 8.97 -22.21
N ASP A 371 15.15 8.75 -23.52
CA ASP A 371 16.25 9.27 -24.33
C ASP A 371 16.17 10.80 -24.48
N ALA A 372 14.95 11.34 -24.55
CA ALA A 372 14.71 12.79 -24.60
C ALA A 372 14.93 13.47 -23.23
N ALA A 373 14.85 12.74 -22.12
CA ALA A 373 15.13 13.26 -20.79
C ALA A 373 16.65 13.38 -20.54
N ILE A 374 17.19 14.59 -20.70
CA ILE A 374 18.63 14.87 -20.63
C ILE A 374 19.08 15.62 -19.38
N THR A 375 18.13 16.16 -18.61
CA THR A 375 18.38 16.84 -17.33
C THR A 375 17.93 15.99 -16.14
N GLU A 376 18.42 16.32 -14.96
CA GLU A 376 18.00 15.69 -13.70
C GLU A 376 16.48 15.79 -13.52
N ASP A 377 15.90 16.98 -13.68
CA ASP A 377 14.46 17.22 -13.51
C ASP A 377 13.61 16.40 -14.48
N GLN A 378 14.04 16.29 -15.74
CA GLN A 378 13.34 15.50 -16.74
C GLN A 378 13.39 13.99 -16.42
N LEU A 379 14.53 13.49 -15.93
CA LEU A 379 14.65 12.09 -15.53
C LEU A 379 13.88 11.79 -14.25
N LEU A 380 13.89 12.69 -13.26
CA LEU A 380 13.06 12.56 -12.06
C LEU A 380 11.58 12.60 -12.41
N TYR A 381 11.17 13.45 -13.36
CA TYR A 381 9.79 13.48 -13.85
C TYR A 381 9.38 12.14 -14.47
N MET A 382 10.22 11.55 -15.32
CA MET A 382 10.00 10.20 -15.86
C MET A 382 9.94 9.14 -14.77
N LEU A 383 10.81 9.23 -13.77
CA LEU A 383 10.87 8.30 -12.63
C LEU A 383 9.59 8.35 -11.79
N TYR A 384 9.09 9.54 -11.41
CA TYR A 384 7.85 9.66 -10.65
C TYR A 384 6.62 9.24 -11.45
N ARG A 385 6.62 9.50 -12.76
CA ARG A 385 5.57 9.00 -13.66
C ARG A 385 5.58 7.47 -13.73
N LEU A 386 6.76 6.85 -13.86
CA LEU A 386 6.90 5.40 -13.82
C LEU A 386 6.44 4.82 -12.47
N ARG A 387 6.81 5.44 -11.34
CA ARG A 387 6.32 5.04 -10.01
C ARG A 387 4.79 5.05 -9.96
N GLN A 388 4.16 6.14 -10.38
CA GLN A 388 2.70 6.26 -10.39
C GLN A 388 2.04 5.17 -11.25
N GLU A 389 2.46 5.04 -12.51
CA GLU A 389 1.85 4.10 -13.46
C GLU A 389 2.09 2.62 -13.05
N ILE A 390 3.28 2.30 -12.56
CA ILE A 390 3.63 0.93 -12.17
C ILE A 390 2.93 0.51 -10.88
N PHE A 391 2.85 1.39 -9.89
CA PHE A 391 2.31 1.07 -8.56
C PHE A 391 0.85 1.48 -8.36
N ILE A 392 0.13 1.87 -9.40
CA ILE A 392 -1.31 2.16 -9.32
C ILE A 392 -2.07 1.02 -8.63
N ALA A 393 -3.00 1.36 -7.74
CA ALA A 393 -3.79 0.42 -6.95
C ALA A 393 -2.96 -0.55 -6.06
N GLU A 394 -1.70 -0.23 -5.76
CA GLU A 394 -0.85 -1.00 -4.82
C GLU A 394 -0.60 -0.26 -3.51
N GLY A 395 -1.20 0.91 -3.30
CA GLY A 395 -1.15 1.67 -2.05
C GLY A 395 0.19 2.36 -1.80
N ARG A 396 0.88 2.75 -2.88
CA ARG A 396 2.23 3.35 -2.81
C ARG A 396 2.23 4.86 -3.00
N ARG A 397 1.25 5.39 -3.74
CA ARG A 397 1.30 6.77 -4.24
C ARG A 397 1.23 7.83 -3.14
N MET A 398 0.48 7.59 -2.07
CA MET A 398 0.45 8.49 -0.91
C MET A 398 1.85 8.75 -0.31
N THR A 399 2.70 7.73 -0.25
CA THR A 399 4.06 7.86 0.26
C THR A 399 4.94 8.67 -0.70
N ASP A 400 4.81 8.49 -2.02
CA ASP A 400 5.52 9.32 -3.01
C ASP A 400 5.09 10.80 -2.92
N LEU A 401 3.84 11.07 -2.52
CA LEU A 401 3.32 12.41 -2.26
C LEU A 401 3.78 13.01 -0.92
N GLY A 402 4.49 12.24 -0.08
CA GLY A 402 4.97 12.69 1.23
C GLY A 402 3.87 12.87 2.28
N ILE A 403 2.68 12.32 2.05
CA ILE A 403 1.55 12.40 2.98
C ILE A 403 1.64 11.29 4.03
N LYS A 404 1.34 11.60 5.30
CA LYS A 404 1.26 10.60 6.38
C LYS A 404 0.05 10.82 7.27
N PHE A 405 -0.58 9.73 7.66
CA PHE A 405 -1.68 9.68 8.63
C PHE A 405 -1.21 10.04 10.05
N PRO A 406 -2.09 10.67 10.86
CA PRO A 406 -1.88 10.86 12.28
C PRO A 406 -2.09 9.56 13.07
N VAL A 407 -1.72 9.56 14.34
CA VAL A 407 -2.15 8.56 15.33
C VAL A 407 -3.64 8.75 15.61
N SER A 408 -4.42 7.66 15.56
CA SER A 408 -5.87 7.68 15.74
C SER A 408 -6.31 8.12 17.15
N GLN A 409 -7.54 8.63 17.24
CA GLN A 409 -8.15 9.01 18.52
C GLN A 409 -8.27 7.82 19.48
N THR A 410 -8.59 6.63 18.98
CA THR A 410 -8.67 5.42 19.82
C THR A 410 -7.34 5.15 20.52
N GLU A 411 -6.23 5.21 19.79
CA GLU A 411 -4.91 5.04 20.40
C GLU A 411 -4.60 6.18 21.38
N GLN A 412 -4.91 7.43 21.00
CA GLN A 412 -4.73 8.59 21.87
C GLN A 412 -5.43 8.44 23.22
N LEU A 413 -6.65 7.89 23.25
CA LEU A 413 -7.43 7.70 24.47
C LEU A 413 -6.92 6.53 25.32
N ASN A 414 -6.25 5.54 24.71
CA ASN A 414 -5.83 4.32 25.38
C ASN A 414 -4.33 4.25 25.70
N ASN A 415 -3.50 5.11 25.09
CA ASN A 415 -2.05 5.10 25.25
C ASN A 415 -1.52 6.47 25.73
N PRO A 416 -1.03 6.57 26.97
CA PRO A 416 -0.57 7.83 27.55
C PRO A 416 0.70 8.39 26.89
N ASN A 417 1.38 7.60 26.04
CA ASN A 417 2.57 8.04 25.30
C ASN A 417 2.22 8.84 24.03
N VAL A 418 0.95 8.89 23.63
CA VAL A 418 0.50 9.69 22.48
C VAL A 418 0.45 11.16 22.85
N LYS A 419 1.17 11.98 22.08
CA LYS A 419 1.29 13.42 22.31
C LYS A 419 0.51 14.20 21.24
N PRO A 420 0.16 15.48 21.49
CA PRO A 420 -0.61 16.30 20.54
C PRO A 420 -0.01 16.40 19.13
N GLU A 421 1.32 16.39 19.00
CA GLU A 421 2.01 16.39 17.72
C GLU A 421 1.75 15.13 16.88
N HIS A 422 1.48 13.99 17.51
CA HIS A 422 1.18 12.74 16.80
C HIS A 422 -0.23 12.73 16.20
N LEU A 423 -1.11 13.64 16.63
CA LEU A 423 -2.50 13.73 16.19
C LEU A 423 -2.68 14.55 14.91
N LYS A 424 -1.57 15.04 14.33
CA LYS A 424 -1.56 15.88 13.14
C LYS A 424 -1.03 15.09 11.95
N ALA A 425 -1.81 15.02 10.89
CA ALA A 425 -1.34 14.46 9.63
C ALA A 425 -0.16 15.28 9.08
N GLN A 426 0.75 14.62 8.36
CA GLN A 426 1.74 15.29 7.53
C GLN A 426 1.15 15.46 6.14
N ILE A 427 0.99 16.70 5.69
CA ILE A 427 0.52 17.03 4.35
C ILE A 427 1.44 18.11 3.82
N PRO A 428 2.31 17.79 2.83
CA PRO A 428 3.23 18.78 2.29
C PRO A 428 2.51 19.99 1.72
N SER A 429 3.06 21.19 1.91
CA SER A 429 2.38 22.45 1.58
C SER A 429 2.11 22.66 0.09
N PHE A 430 2.79 21.90 -0.78
CA PHE A 430 2.59 21.93 -2.22
C PHE A 430 1.47 20.98 -2.70
N ILE A 431 0.89 20.16 -1.82
CA ILE A 431 -0.26 19.33 -2.15
C ILE A 431 -1.50 20.21 -2.36
N PRO A 432 -2.13 20.18 -3.55
CA PRO A 432 -3.33 20.96 -3.82
C PRO A 432 -4.49 20.59 -2.89
N LEU A 433 -5.11 21.60 -2.27
CA LEU A 433 -6.32 21.42 -1.47
C LEU A 433 -7.58 21.38 -2.35
N GLY A 434 -8.72 21.04 -1.73
CA GLY A 434 -10.03 21.18 -2.39
C GLY A 434 -10.23 20.28 -3.60
N ARG A 435 -9.78 19.02 -3.52
CA ARG A 435 -9.80 18.03 -4.63
C ARG A 435 -8.91 18.37 -5.81
N GLY A 436 -7.94 19.28 -5.62
CA GLY A 436 -7.09 19.73 -6.72
C GLY A 436 -6.29 18.61 -7.36
N MET A 437 -5.80 17.64 -6.58
CA MET A 437 -4.99 16.52 -7.08
C MET A 437 -5.68 15.72 -8.20
N ASP A 438 -7.00 15.53 -8.08
CA ASP A 438 -7.74 14.61 -8.94
C ASP A 438 -8.68 15.32 -9.93
N ASP A 439 -8.55 16.65 -10.04
CA ASP A 439 -9.43 17.49 -10.84
C ASP A 439 -8.95 17.59 -12.29
N PHE A 440 -9.92 17.66 -13.21
CA PHE A 440 -9.69 17.78 -14.65
C PHE A 440 -10.87 18.47 -15.33
N THR A 441 -10.71 18.89 -16.59
CA THR A 441 -11.80 19.40 -17.44
C THR A 441 -11.88 18.61 -18.73
N TYR A 442 -13.09 18.35 -19.22
CA TYR A 442 -13.31 17.69 -20.51
C TYR A 442 -13.93 18.63 -21.55
N ASP A 443 -13.13 19.02 -22.54
CA ASP A 443 -13.60 19.67 -23.76
C ASP A 443 -14.18 18.62 -24.72
N LYS A 444 -15.50 18.44 -24.65
CA LYS A 444 -16.24 17.47 -25.48
C LYS A 444 -16.22 17.81 -26.96
N THR A 445 -16.07 19.10 -27.32
CA THR A 445 -16.07 19.54 -28.71
C THR A 445 -14.79 19.14 -29.41
N ASN A 446 -13.65 19.33 -28.74
CA ASN A 446 -12.34 18.99 -29.28
C ASN A 446 -11.86 17.58 -28.92
N GLY A 447 -12.54 16.90 -27.99
CA GLY A 447 -12.16 15.56 -27.56
C GLY A 447 -10.88 15.55 -26.72
N VAL A 448 -10.69 16.56 -25.86
CA VAL A 448 -9.48 16.73 -25.05
C VAL A 448 -9.85 16.85 -23.57
N VAL A 449 -9.20 16.03 -22.75
CA VAL A 449 -9.22 16.16 -21.29
C VAL A 449 -7.93 16.79 -20.80
N THR A 450 -8.06 17.75 -19.91
CA THR A 450 -6.93 18.48 -19.34
C THR A 450 -6.96 18.30 -17.83
N MET A 451 -5.92 17.66 -17.30
CA MET A 451 -5.70 17.57 -15.86
C MET A 451 -5.41 18.96 -15.28
N LYS A 452 -5.85 19.21 -14.04
CA LYS A 452 -5.59 20.49 -13.37
C LYS A 452 -4.14 20.61 -12.88
N PHE A 453 -3.61 19.52 -12.34
CA PHE A 453 -2.23 19.44 -11.88
C PHE A 453 -1.59 18.14 -12.37
N ASP A 454 -0.37 18.24 -12.90
CA ASP A 454 0.52 17.09 -13.01
C ASP A 454 1.30 16.95 -11.70
N MET A 455 0.81 16.10 -10.80
CA MET A 455 1.47 15.91 -9.51
C MET A 455 2.90 15.38 -9.64
N ASN A 456 3.26 14.67 -10.72
CA ASN A 456 4.67 14.28 -10.93
C ASN A 456 5.55 15.51 -11.21
N ALA A 457 5.06 16.49 -11.96
CA ALA A 457 5.77 17.75 -12.17
C ALA A 457 5.82 18.59 -10.87
N VAL A 458 4.77 18.56 -10.06
CA VAL A 458 4.74 19.19 -8.73
C VAL A 458 5.80 18.58 -7.81
N LEU A 459 5.95 17.26 -7.79
CA LEU A 459 6.98 16.58 -7.00
C LEU A 459 8.39 17.03 -7.41
N VAL A 460 8.71 17.03 -8.71
CA VAL A 460 10.02 17.48 -9.22
C VAL A 460 10.28 18.94 -8.85
N LYS A 461 9.28 19.82 -9.00
CA LYS A 461 9.41 21.24 -8.61
C LYS A 461 9.72 21.42 -7.13
N ASN A 462 9.30 20.48 -6.28
CA ASN A 462 9.50 20.50 -4.84
C ASN A 462 10.52 19.45 -4.35
N LYS A 463 11.37 18.90 -5.22
CA LYS A 463 12.28 17.78 -4.93
C LYS A 463 13.25 17.96 -3.75
N HIS A 464 13.37 19.17 -3.20
CA HIS A 464 14.18 19.49 -2.01
C HIS A 464 13.36 19.51 -0.71
N ALA A 465 12.05 19.26 -0.78
CA ALA A 465 11.20 19.16 0.39
C ALA A 465 11.48 17.82 1.10
N LYS A 466 11.70 17.87 2.42
CA LYS A 466 12.15 16.72 3.22
C LYS A 466 11.17 15.56 3.25
N GLU A 467 9.91 15.84 2.94
CA GLU A 467 8.82 14.89 2.90
C GLU A 467 8.84 13.99 1.66
N ILE A 468 9.56 14.40 0.60
CA ILE A 468 9.65 13.71 -0.70
C ILE A 468 11.11 13.57 -1.14
N SER A 469 11.40 12.72 -2.13
CA SER A 469 12.73 12.61 -2.76
C SER A 469 13.90 12.40 -1.77
N PRO A 470 13.99 11.24 -1.09
CA PRO A 470 14.85 11.05 0.08
C PRO A 470 16.37 11.16 -0.16
N PHE A 471 16.83 11.23 -1.42
CA PHE A 471 18.25 11.35 -1.78
C PHE A 471 18.67 12.74 -2.24
N ILE A 472 17.71 13.68 -2.39
CA ILE A 472 17.98 15.02 -2.88
C ILE A 472 17.95 15.98 -1.67
N PRO A 473 19.09 16.61 -1.32
CA PRO A 473 19.23 17.40 -0.11
C PRO A 473 18.59 18.80 -0.18
#